data_AF-G7E9W2-F1
#
_entry.id   AF-G7E9W2-F1
#
_cell.length_a   1.000
_cell.length_b   1.000
_cell.length_c   1.000
_cell.angle_alpha   90.00
_cell.angle_beta   90.00
_cell.angle_gamma   90.00
#
_symmetry.space_group_name_H-M   'P 1'
#
loop_
_entity.id
_entity.type
_entity.pdbx_description
1 polymer ?
#
loop_
_entity_poly.entity_id
_entity_poly.type
_entity_poly.pdbx_seq_one_letter_code
_entity_poly.pdbx_strand_id
1 'polypeptide(L)'
;MLAKIISLAALASSAIALQPFEIERQLQKFGASFVEPYASAILAKGSSPFFVDGVVGHTSLGRSMTSNTNNTLFLYGLLAASSPGQLSVTPKIVSAIPSSIAIQGPVASVVFTMGSLVDTVPGALTASFWLRYNDEGLITEYDAAFPNYADLVTAAMPVLAPSMKSNAQNPYATYSDSTHLTAGQLAATICRVQKASCDASVNVSSCALALTQEVGLGNAYHLSADSLWCRYTRLTAVTAEPGLYCSSLLPGSSYECQGSGIMAAFNSSTNFLAPFASEGPNSDHLSQASLEALSALSTTQIYPSTVWAFSINSLIAFASLWLMASITSHAFRRYWSGYATLPYAIQKACVTYVVTIVVTAVVLAVQLAAIRVVRAEYSQFDGQALFGCGMAICALYLFEMIYRPHLRLQLLSHHIFTIFIIMFGALRFQITRDPTTMATSNVWLFQATTEQSVFVGLLAYRMKLRPSTTRRILRFAAIQSMVCKMGSAIYVITLWAVKQRQNTTPFGIAWSVILVMIVSSLVYVQIWGAHVLLKIANTVEQRYNHAQIMSDLAAEELIQRDIGLHQTPDERSQGSCSEETDETFEKTNSLEDVPVLPRF
;
A
#
# COMPACT_ATOMS: atom_id res chain seq x y z
N MET A 1 -33.09 -13.17 -9.39
CA MET A 1 -32.45 -13.39 -10.71
C MET A 1 -31.92 -12.07 -11.30
N LEU A 2 -32.74 -11.01 -11.36
CA LEU A 2 -32.33 -9.66 -11.81
C LEU A 2 -31.07 -9.09 -11.11
N ALA A 3 -30.97 -9.22 -9.78
CA ALA A 3 -29.81 -8.77 -9.02
C ALA A 3 -28.50 -9.52 -9.38
N LYS A 4 -28.60 -10.81 -9.77
CA LYS A 4 -27.44 -11.59 -10.23
C LYS A 4 -26.97 -11.15 -11.63
N ILE A 5 -27.90 -10.71 -12.48
CA ILE A 5 -27.61 -10.23 -13.84
C ILE A 5 -26.98 -8.83 -13.79
N ILE A 6 -27.47 -7.94 -12.91
CA ILE A 6 -26.90 -6.60 -12.72
C ILE A 6 -25.49 -6.67 -12.10
N SER A 7 -25.24 -7.58 -11.15
CA SER A 7 -23.89 -7.81 -10.63
C SER A 7 -22.93 -8.37 -11.70
N LEU A 8 -23.38 -9.27 -12.58
CA LEU A 8 -22.54 -9.79 -13.67
C LEU A 8 -22.23 -8.72 -14.72
N ALA A 9 -23.21 -7.86 -15.05
CA ALA A 9 -23.04 -6.77 -16.01
C ALA A 9 -22.10 -5.67 -15.48
N ALA A 10 -22.18 -5.33 -14.19
CA ALA A 10 -21.26 -4.37 -13.56
C ALA A 10 -19.81 -4.88 -13.45
N LEU A 11 -19.64 -6.20 -13.28
CA LEU A 11 -18.34 -6.89 -13.33
C LEU A 11 -17.76 -6.96 -14.75
N ALA A 12 -18.61 -7.00 -15.79
CA ALA A 12 -18.17 -7.04 -17.19
C ALA A 12 -17.81 -5.65 -17.74
N SER A 13 -18.46 -4.58 -17.29
CA SER A 13 -18.18 -3.21 -17.75
C SER A 13 -16.85 -2.62 -17.23
N SER A 14 -16.19 -3.28 -16.26
CA SER A 14 -14.84 -2.92 -15.80
C SER A 14 -13.72 -3.48 -16.70
N ALA A 15 -14.06 -4.28 -17.71
CA ALA A 15 -13.10 -5.04 -18.52
C ALA A 15 -12.49 -4.27 -19.72
N ILE A 16 -12.91 -3.03 -19.98
CA ILE A 16 -12.44 -2.25 -21.14
C ILE A 16 -11.30 -1.28 -20.77
N ALA A 17 -11.18 -0.89 -19.50
CA ALA A 17 -10.06 -0.05 -19.04
C ALA A 17 -8.81 -0.89 -18.81
N LEU A 18 -7.64 -0.38 -19.21
CA LEU A 18 -6.35 -0.99 -18.88
C LEU A 18 -6.27 -1.21 -17.37
N GLN A 19 -6.09 -2.46 -16.96
CA GLN A 19 -5.95 -2.80 -15.56
C GLN A 19 -4.60 -2.29 -15.04
N PRO A 20 -4.48 -1.89 -13.76
CA PRO A 20 -3.22 -1.39 -13.20
C PRO A 20 -2.02 -2.31 -13.42
N PHE A 21 -2.22 -3.63 -13.38
CA PHE A 21 -1.14 -4.59 -13.64
C PHE A 21 -0.61 -4.53 -15.08
N GLU A 22 -1.46 -4.20 -16.06
CA GLU A 22 -1.06 -4.09 -17.46
C GLU A 22 -0.21 -2.83 -17.66
N ILE A 23 -0.62 -1.71 -17.04
CA ILE A 23 0.17 -0.47 -17.00
C ILE A 23 1.52 -0.73 -16.32
N GLU A 24 1.54 -1.43 -15.19
CA GLU A 24 2.79 -1.79 -14.50
C GLU A 24 3.72 -2.60 -15.42
N ARG A 25 3.18 -3.58 -16.15
CA ARG A 25 3.94 -4.35 -17.14
C ARG A 25 4.47 -3.47 -18.28
N GLN A 26 3.70 -2.50 -18.75
CA GLN A 26 4.15 -1.54 -19.76
C GLN A 26 5.25 -0.63 -19.22
N LEU A 27 5.16 -0.17 -17.96
CA LEU A 27 6.21 0.61 -17.31
C LEU A 27 7.52 -0.15 -17.19
N GLN A 28 7.47 -1.43 -16.82
CA GLN A 28 8.67 -2.27 -16.77
C GLN A 28 9.34 -2.42 -18.14
N LYS A 29 8.53 -2.66 -19.19
CA LYS A 29 9.05 -2.71 -20.56
C LYS A 29 9.62 -1.36 -21.02
N PHE A 30 8.94 -0.27 -20.68
CA PHE A 30 9.38 1.08 -20.99
C PHE A 30 10.72 1.40 -20.31
N GLY A 31 10.86 1.10 -19.01
CA GLY A 31 12.14 1.24 -18.29
C GLY A 31 13.25 0.38 -18.90
N ALA A 32 12.98 -0.89 -19.16
CA ALA A 32 13.94 -1.82 -19.77
C ALA A 32 14.36 -1.39 -21.19
N SER A 33 13.51 -0.67 -21.91
CA SER A 33 13.83 -0.19 -23.26
C SER A 33 14.95 0.84 -23.30
N PHE A 34 15.23 1.53 -22.19
CA PHE A 34 16.37 2.43 -22.07
C PHE A 34 17.69 1.69 -21.87
N VAL A 35 17.68 0.40 -21.55
CA VAL A 35 18.88 -0.41 -21.32
C VAL A 35 19.43 -0.93 -22.64
N GLU A 36 20.75 -0.87 -22.83
CA GLU A 36 21.39 -1.40 -24.03
C GLU A 36 21.33 -2.94 -24.11
N PRO A 37 21.13 -3.54 -25.31
CA PRO A 37 21.14 -2.93 -26.65
C PRO A 37 19.78 -2.37 -27.13
N TYR A 38 18.74 -2.38 -26.29
CA TYR A 38 17.38 -2.00 -26.71
C TYR A 38 17.27 -0.52 -27.07
N ALA A 39 17.93 0.35 -26.31
CA ALA A 39 17.93 1.79 -26.57
C ALA A 39 18.49 2.11 -27.97
N SER A 40 19.66 1.55 -28.30
CA SER A 40 20.25 1.70 -29.63
C SER A 40 19.37 1.12 -30.74
N ALA A 41 18.69 -0.01 -30.50
CA ALA A 41 17.79 -0.61 -31.49
C ALA A 41 16.53 0.24 -31.75
N ILE A 42 16.00 0.92 -30.73
CA ILE A 42 14.87 1.84 -30.85
C ILE A 42 15.31 3.11 -31.58
N LEU A 43 16.48 3.66 -31.25
CA LEU A 43 17.04 4.82 -31.95
C LEU A 43 17.25 4.57 -33.44
N ALA A 44 17.76 3.40 -33.81
CA ALA A 44 17.96 3.02 -35.21
C ALA A 44 16.65 2.96 -36.03
N LYS A 45 15.50 2.75 -35.37
CA LYS A 45 14.17 2.79 -36.01
C LYS A 45 13.60 4.20 -36.11
N GLY A 46 14.15 5.17 -35.39
CA GLY A 46 13.63 6.55 -35.31
C GLY A 46 12.25 6.67 -34.67
N SER A 47 11.71 5.60 -34.07
CA SER A 47 10.38 5.58 -33.43
C SER A 47 10.32 4.54 -32.32
N SER A 48 9.59 4.87 -31.26
CA SER A 48 9.38 4.02 -30.10
C SER A 48 8.07 3.26 -30.24
N PRO A 49 8.05 1.94 -29.95
CA PRO A 49 6.82 1.17 -29.94
C PRO A 49 5.91 1.50 -28.76
N PHE A 50 6.37 2.34 -27.81
CA PHE A 50 5.61 2.73 -26.63
C PHE A 50 4.82 4.03 -26.82
N PHE A 51 5.10 4.79 -27.87
CA PHE A 51 4.45 6.08 -28.12
C PHE A 51 3.41 5.96 -29.23
N VAL A 52 2.30 6.67 -29.08
CA VAL A 52 1.41 6.96 -30.22
C VAL A 52 2.07 7.97 -31.17
N ASP A 53 1.69 7.99 -32.44
CA ASP A 53 2.28 8.90 -33.44
C ASP A 53 2.21 10.37 -33.04
N GLY A 54 1.12 10.78 -32.38
CA GLY A 54 0.88 12.15 -31.89
C GLY A 54 1.29 12.40 -30.43
N VAL A 55 2.21 11.61 -29.86
CA VAL A 55 2.60 11.76 -28.45
C VAL A 55 3.12 13.18 -28.15
N VAL A 56 2.75 13.69 -26.97
CA VAL A 56 3.25 14.96 -26.44
C VAL A 56 4.11 14.69 -25.21
N GLY A 57 5.37 15.07 -25.26
CA GLY A 57 6.33 14.85 -24.18
C GLY A 57 6.94 16.13 -23.66
N HIS A 58 7.07 16.26 -22.35
CA HIS A 58 7.83 17.32 -21.69
C HIS A 58 9.00 16.72 -20.93
N THR A 59 10.14 17.43 -20.90
CA THR A 59 11.30 16.98 -20.14
C THR A 59 11.87 18.13 -19.32
N SER A 60 12.35 17.85 -18.10
CA SER A 60 12.96 18.89 -17.24
C SER A 60 14.23 19.49 -17.83
N LEU A 61 14.88 18.75 -18.74
CA LEU A 61 16.13 19.16 -19.38
C LEU A 61 15.91 19.89 -20.72
N GLY A 62 14.72 19.78 -21.31
CA GLY A 62 14.44 20.18 -22.69
C GLY A 62 13.10 20.89 -22.86
N ARG A 63 12.64 20.95 -24.11
CA ARG A 63 11.35 21.54 -24.49
C ARG A 63 10.27 20.46 -24.66
N SER A 64 9.02 20.90 -24.83
CA SER A 64 7.94 20.06 -25.33
C SER A 64 8.29 19.48 -26.70
N MET A 65 8.04 18.20 -26.89
CA MET A 65 8.21 17.51 -28.16
C MET A 65 6.88 16.91 -28.59
N THR A 66 6.56 17.11 -29.85
CA THR A 66 5.40 16.52 -30.50
C THR A 66 5.88 15.50 -31.51
N SER A 67 5.17 14.39 -31.62
CA SER A 67 5.44 13.21 -32.44
C SER A 67 6.29 12.11 -31.80
N ASN A 68 6.02 10.86 -32.20
CA ASN A 68 6.76 9.68 -31.77
C ASN A 68 8.26 9.83 -32.09
N THR A 69 8.61 10.26 -33.30
CA THR A 69 10.00 10.40 -33.75
C THR A 69 10.79 11.39 -32.89
N ASN A 70 10.29 12.61 -32.70
CA ASN A 70 11.00 13.63 -31.92
C ASN A 70 11.20 13.20 -30.46
N ASN A 71 10.16 12.62 -29.86
CA ASN A 71 10.21 12.12 -28.48
C ASN A 71 11.20 10.95 -28.34
N THR A 72 11.23 10.05 -29.32
CA THR A 72 12.14 8.90 -29.34
C THR A 72 13.59 9.35 -29.48
N LEU A 73 13.87 10.19 -30.48
CA LEU A 73 15.23 10.67 -30.75
C LEU A 73 15.81 11.45 -29.56
N PHE A 74 14.98 12.23 -28.86
CA PHE A 74 15.42 12.96 -27.69
C PHE A 74 15.60 12.06 -26.45
N LEU A 75 14.57 11.34 -26.01
CA LEU A 75 14.64 10.56 -24.76
C LEU A 75 15.67 9.44 -24.83
N TYR A 76 15.64 8.65 -25.91
CA TYR A 76 16.61 7.57 -26.06
C TYR A 76 17.98 8.12 -26.45
N GLY A 77 18.05 9.22 -27.21
CA GLY A 77 19.32 9.83 -27.59
C GLY A 77 20.07 10.43 -26.41
N LEU A 78 19.34 10.95 -25.42
CA LEU A 78 19.90 11.47 -24.17
C LEU A 78 20.55 10.36 -23.31
N LEU A 79 20.01 9.14 -23.38
CA LEU A 79 20.33 8.01 -22.50
C LEU A 79 21.10 6.88 -23.19
N ALA A 80 21.38 7.03 -24.49
CA ALA A 80 22.20 6.11 -25.27
C ALA A 80 23.63 6.64 -25.39
N ALA A 81 24.58 5.70 -25.45
CA ALA A 81 25.97 6.05 -25.75
C ALA A 81 26.08 6.58 -27.19
N SER A 82 26.88 7.62 -27.39
CA SER A 82 27.31 7.99 -28.73
C SER A 82 28.22 6.92 -29.34
N SER A 83 28.43 6.99 -30.66
CA SER A 83 29.01 5.96 -31.51
C SER A 83 30.24 5.23 -30.91
N PRO A 84 30.38 3.91 -31.14
CA PRO A 84 31.50 3.11 -30.63
C PRO A 84 32.87 3.72 -30.95
N GLY A 85 33.74 3.80 -29.94
CA GLY A 85 35.12 4.28 -30.09
C GLY A 85 35.30 5.79 -29.98
N GLN A 86 34.27 6.55 -29.63
CA GLN A 86 34.38 7.97 -29.29
C GLN A 86 34.05 8.19 -27.82
N LEU A 87 34.82 9.06 -27.17
CA LEU A 87 34.55 9.48 -25.79
C LEU A 87 33.16 10.14 -25.73
N SER A 88 32.25 9.51 -25.00
CA SER A 88 30.89 9.99 -24.80
C SER A 88 30.73 10.62 -23.43
N VAL A 89 30.11 11.79 -23.37
CA VAL A 89 29.76 12.46 -22.10
C VAL A 89 28.28 12.26 -21.71
N THR A 90 27.49 11.56 -22.53
CA THR A 90 26.13 11.18 -22.18
C THR A 90 26.13 9.85 -21.41
N PRO A 91 25.26 9.71 -20.39
CA PRO A 91 25.17 8.47 -19.64
C PRO A 91 24.54 7.37 -20.51
N LYS A 92 25.23 6.24 -20.60
CA LYS A 92 24.73 4.99 -21.13
C LYS A 92 24.02 4.22 -20.02
N ILE A 93 22.75 3.88 -20.21
CA ILE A 93 22.00 3.12 -19.21
C ILE A 93 22.29 1.62 -19.31
N VAL A 94 22.70 1.01 -18.20
CA VAL A 94 23.03 -0.42 -18.06
C VAL A 94 22.01 -1.19 -17.24
N SER A 95 21.22 -0.50 -16.42
CA SER A 95 20.07 -1.06 -15.71
C SER A 95 19.02 0.02 -15.47
N ALA A 96 17.76 -0.35 -15.42
CA ALA A 96 16.66 0.55 -15.08
C ALA A 96 15.66 -0.20 -14.22
N ILE A 97 15.54 0.21 -12.96
CA ILE A 97 14.70 -0.46 -11.97
C ILE A 97 13.64 0.55 -11.49
N PRO A 98 12.34 0.25 -11.59
CA PRO A 98 11.32 1.11 -11.00
C PRO A 98 11.45 1.06 -9.47
N SER A 99 11.69 2.22 -8.86
CA SER A 99 11.83 2.39 -7.41
C SER A 99 10.54 2.87 -6.73
N SER A 100 9.67 3.54 -7.50
CA SER A 100 8.33 3.94 -7.05
C SER A 100 7.38 3.97 -8.24
N ILE A 101 6.16 3.48 -8.06
CA ILE A 101 5.09 3.53 -9.07
C ILE A 101 3.79 3.97 -8.39
N ALA A 102 3.04 4.85 -9.05
CA ALA A 102 1.68 5.22 -8.69
C ALA A 102 0.81 5.14 -9.94
N ILE A 103 -0.27 4.36 -9.93
CA ILE A 103 -1.17 4.21 -11.08
C ILE A 103 -2.57 4.68 -10.67
N GLN A 104 -3.15 5.59 -11.44
CA GLN A 104 -4.49 6.11 -11.25
C GLN A 104 -5.22 6.23 -12.59
N GLY A 105 -6.05 5.23 -12.91
CA GLY A 105 -6.73 5.15 -14.20
C GLY A 105 -5.70 5.02 -15.34
N PRO A 106 -5.79 5.83 -16.42
CA PRO A 106 -4.85 5.79 -17.53
C PRO A 106 -3.52 6.50 -17.23
N VAL A 107 -3.37 7.13 -16.05
CA VAL A 107 -2.15 7.87 -15.70
C VAL A 107 -1.30 7.05 -14.75
N ALA A 108 0.00 6.99 -15.03
CA ALA A 108 0.99 6.42 -14.15
C ALA A 108 2.10 7.43 -13.83
N SER A 109 2.62 7.38 -12.63
CA SER A 109 3.89 8.00 -12.26
C SER A 109 4.86 6.91 -11.89
N VAL A 110 6.09 6.99 -12.39
CA VAL A 110 7.17 6.05 -12.07
C VAL A 110 8.46 6.82 -11.81
N VAL A 111 9.22 6.39 -10.81
CA VAL A 111 10.61 6.79 -10.63
C VAL A 111 11.48 5.59 -10.95
N PHE A 112 12.41 5.74 -11.88
CA PHE A 112 13.43 4.76 -12.18
C PHE A 112 14.73 5.14 -11.51
N THR A 113 15.33 4.16 -10.84
CA THR A 113 16.75 4.19 -10.49
C THR A 113 17.51 3.47 -11.59
N MET A 114 18.29 4.21 -12.35
CA MET A 114 19.01 3.71 -13.52
C MET A 114 20.51 3.63 -13.24
N GLY A 115 21.07 2.42 -13.35
CA GLY A 115 22.51 2.26 -13.39
C GLY A 115 23.03 2.81 -14.71
N SER A 116 24.08 3.62 -14.67
CA SER A 116 24.60 4.34 -15.83
C SER A 116 26.12 4.32 -15.90
N LEU A 117 26.65 4.48 -17.11
CA LEU A 117 28.07 4.67 -17.39
C LEU A 117 28.23 5.93 -18.24
N VAL A 118 28.93 6.95 -17.74
CA VAL A 118 29.41 8.06 -18.59
C VAL A 118 30.77 7.64 -19.13
N ASP A 119 30.79 7.13 -20.36
CA ASP A 119 31.92 6.38 -20.92
C ASP A 119 32.34 5.21 -20.00
N THR A 120 33.39 5.38 -19.21
CA THR A 120 33.92 4.38 -18.26
C THR A 120 33.59 4.67 -16.80
N VAL A 121 32.94 5.80 -16.50
CA VAL A 121 32.65 6.24 -15.13
C VAL A 121 31.26 5.76 -14.69
N PRO A 122 31.16 4.88 -13.67
CA PRO A 122 29.88 4.42 -13.17
C PRO A 122 29.17 5.49 -12.35
N GLY A 123 27.84 5.52 -12.47
CA GLY A 123 26.98 6.36 -11.64
C GLY A 123 25.52 5.93 -11.70
N ALA A 124 24.69 6.58 -10.90
CA ALA A 124 23.24 6.32 -10.86
C ALA A 124 22.48 7.55 -11.36
N LEU A 125 21.57 7.34 -12.30
CA LEU A 125 20.64 8.37 -12.79
C LEU A 125 19.25 8.09 -12.23
N THR A 126 18.59 9.12 -11.71
CA THR A 126 17.20 9.06 -11.31
C THR A 126 16.36 9.70 -12.41
N ALA A 127 15.36 8.97 -12.91
CA ALA A 127 14.43 9.46 -13.91
C ALA A 127 12.99 9.30 -13.43
N SER A 128 12.29 10.41 -13.27
CA SER A 128 10.87 10.43 -12.89
C SER A 128 10.03 10.64 -14.14
N PHE A 129 9.03 9.79 -14.37
CA PHE A 129 8.08 9.93 -15.46
C PHE A 129 6.65 10.03 -14.92
N TRP A 130 5.84 10.86 -15.57
CA TRP A 130 4.39 10.87 -15.48
C TRP A 130 3.87 10.58 -16.88
N LEU A 131 3.08 9.52 -17.03
CA LEU A 131 2.75 8.88 -18.30
C LEU A 131 1.23 8.75 -18.38
N ARG A 132 0.63 9.15 -19.50
CA ARG A 132 -0.77 8.86 -19.81
C ARG A 132 -0.82 7.80 -20.90
N TYR A 133 -1.61 6.76 -20.68
CA TYR A 133 -1.82 5.65 -21.61
C TYR A 133 -3.18 5.75 -22.30
N ASN A 134 -3.25 5.31 -23.56
CA ASN A 134 -4.52 5.02 -24.23
C ASN A 134 -5.01 3.59 -23.88
N ASP A 135 -6.16 3.22 -24.43
CA ASP A 135 -6.76 1.89 -24.23
C ASP A 135 -5.94 0.74 -24.87
N GLU A 136 -4.96 1.06 -25.73
CA GLU A 136 -4.04 0.09 -26.34
C GLU A 136 -2.75 -0.09 -25.51
N GLY A 137 -2.59 0.66 -24.43
CA GLY A 137 -1.39 0.64 -23.59
C GLY A 137 -0.21 1.42 -24.18
N LEU A 138 -0.45 2.30 -25.16
CA LEU A 138 0.53 3.23 -25.71
C LEU A 138 0.47 4.57 -24.98
N ILE A 139 1.63 5.20 -24.81
CA ILE A 139 1.78 6.49 -24.13
C ILE A 139 1.34 7.61 -25.09
N THR A 140 0.35 8.38 -24.67
CA THR A 140 -0.18 9.55 -25.40
C THR A 140 0.44 10.86 -24.94
N GLU A 141 0.77 10.96 -23.66
CA GLU A 141 1.40 12.14 -23.05
C GLU A 141 2.41 11.70 -22.01
N TYR A 142 3.50 12.45 -21.86
CA TYR A 142 4.38 12.26 -20.71
C TYR A 142 5.06 13.54 -20.24
N ASP A 143 5.40 13.56 -18.96
CA ASP A 143 6.37 14.49 -18.38
C ASP A 143 7.53 13.66 -17.81
N ALA A 144 8.77 14.08 -18.06
CA ALA A 144 9.96 13.41 -17.55
C ALA A 144 10.86 14.40 -16.80
N ALA A 145 11.41 13.99 -15.66
CA ALA A 145 12.38 14.77 -14.91
C ALA A 145 13.63 13.94 -14.60
N PHE A 146 14.80 14.57 -14.71
CA PHE A 146 16.10 13.94 -14.48
C PHE A 146 16.89 14.74 -13.43
N PRO A 147 16.54 14.63 -12.14
CA PRO A 147 17.00 15.58 -11.11
C PRO A 147 18.51 15.64 -10.95
N ASN A 148 19.20 14.50 -11.11
CA ASN A 148 20.64 14.38 -10.86
C ASN A 148 21.45 14.18 -12.16
N TYR A 149 20.87 14.45 -13.34
CA TYR A 149 21.58 14.30 -14.61
C TYR A 149 22.81 15.21 -14.69
N ALA A 150 22.64 16.48 -14.35
CA ALA A 150 23.73 17.46 -14.39
C ALA A 150 24.85 17.11 -13.41
N ASP A 151 24.50 16.65 -12.20
CA ASP A 151 25.47 16.24 -11.20
C ASP A 151 26.26 15.01 -11.66
N LEU A 152 25.59 14.01 -12.24
CA LEU A 152 26.21 12.80 -12.77
C LEU A 152 27.25 13.14 -13.85
N VAL A 153 26.86 13.95 -14.84
CA VAL A 153 27.74 14.35 -15.94
C VAL A 153 28.89 15.21 -15.43
N THR A 154 28.61 16.19 -14.57
CA THR A 154 29.64 17.07 -13.99
C THR A 154 30.65 16.31 -13.15
N ALA A 155 30.21 15.32 -12.37
CA ALA A 155 31.09 14.46 -11.58
C ALA A 155 32.00 13.57 -12.45
N ALA A 156 31.55 13.19 -13.64
CA ALA A 156 32.34 12.40 -14.58
C ALA A 156 33.44 13.22 -15.29
N MET A 157 33.25 14.52 -15.51
CA MET A 157 34.16 15.34 -16.34
C MET A 157 35.62 15.36 -15.85
N PRO A 158 35.94 15.53 -14.55
CA PRO A 158 37.33 15.50 -14.08
C PRO A 158 38.00 14.14 -14.31
N VAL A 159 37.25 13.05 -14.22
CA VAL A 159 37.76 11.68 -14.46
C VAL A 159 38.04 11.46 -15.95
N LEU A 160 37.22 12.03 -16.82
CA LEU A 160 37.37 11.92 -18.28
C LEU A 160 38.37 12.93 -18.87
N ALA A 161 38.77 13.96 -18.12
CA ALA A 161 39.67 15.01 -18.59
C ALA A 161 40.99 14.49 -19.22
N PRO A 162 41.68 13.46 -18.67
CA PRO A 162 42.86 12.89 -19.32
C PRO A 162 42.58 12.31 -20.72
N SER A 163 41.44 11.65 -20.90
CA SER A 163 40.99 11.10 -22.19
C SER A 163 40.59 12.21 -23.17
N MET A 164 40.00 13.30 -22.67
CA MET A 164 39.72 14.50 -23.49
C MET A 164 41.00 15.17 -23.97
N LYS A 165 42.05 15.15 -23.14
CA LYS A 165 43.37 15.73 -23.45
C LYS A 165 44.13 14.96 -24.53
N SER A 166 43.98 13.63 -24.56
CA SER A 166 44.62 12.78 -25.57
C SER A 166 43.93 12.82 -26.93
N ASN A 167 42.73 13.41 -27.02
CA ASN A 167 42.03 13.58 -28.28
C ASN A 167 42.66 14.71 -29.12
N ALA A 168 43.40 14.35 -30.16
CA ALA A 168 44.07 15.30 -31.07
C ALA A 168 43.12 16.27 -31.80
N GLN A 169 41.81 15.97 -31.85
CA GLN A 169 40.81 16.86 -32.46
C GLN A 169 40.21 17.86 -31.47
N ASN A 170 40.54 17.76 -30.18
CA ASN A 170 40.07 18.69 -29.16
C ASN A 170 40.89 20.00 -29.24
N PRO A 171 40.28 21.16 -29.58
CA PRO A 171 41.00 22.43 -29.72
C PRO A 171 41.62 22.91 -28.39
N TYR A 172 41.17 22.38 -27.26
CA TYR A 172 41.64 22.74 -25.93
C TYR A 172 42.48 21.63 -25.25
N ALA A 173 43.00 20.65 -26.01
CA ALA A 173 43.85 19.58 -25.49
C ALA A 173 45.11 20.06 -24.72
N THR A 174 45.51 21.32 -24.86
CA THR A 174 46.65 21.91 -24.13
C THR A 174 46.27 22.47 -22.75
N TYR A 175 44.98 22.69 -22.48
CA TYR A 175 44.49 23.25 -21.22
C TYR A 175 44.48 22.20 -20.10
N SER A 176 44.53 22.67 -18.85
CA SER A 176 44.46 21.84 -17.65
C SER A 176 43.08 21.83 -16.98
N ASP A 177 42.22 22.80 -17.29
CA ASP A 177 40.88 22.92 -16.72
C ASP A 177 39.89 21.99 -17.43
N SER A 178 39.19 21.18 -16.65
CA SER A 178 38.14 20.26 -17.11
C SER A 178 37.02 20.96 -17.89
N THR A 179 36.70 22.22 -17.57
CA THR A 179 35.64 22.97 -18.26
C THR A 179 36.01 23.25 -19.71
N HIS A 180 37.23 23.74 -19.94
CA HIS A 180 37.76 23.99 -21.28
C HIS A 180 37.94 22.68 -22.05
N LEU A 181 38.50 21.64 -21.42
CA LEU A 181 38.64 20.32 -22.05
C LEU A 181 37.30 19.74 -22.49
N THR A 182 36.27 19.87 -21.66
CA THR A 182 34.89 19.44 -21.97
C THR A 182 34.34 20.23 -23.14
N ALA A 183 34.40 21.57 -23.10
CA ALA A 183 33.91 22.43 -24.19
C ALA A 183 34.55 22.06 -25.53
N GLY A 184 35.87 21.86 -25.56
CA GLY A 184 36.58 21.47 -26.77
C GLY A 184 36.21 20.05 -27.24
N GLN A 185 36.00 19.10 -26.32
CA GLN A 185 35.55 17.75 -26.66
C GLN A 185 34.14 17.74 -27.27
N LEU A 186 33.19 18.50 -26.68
CA LEU A 186 31.83 18.61 -27.22
C LEU A 186 31.85 19.24 -28.61
N ALA A 187 32.55 20.36 -28.77
CA ALA A 187 32.64 21.07 -30.04
C ALA A 187 33.27 20.22 -31.14
N ALA A 188 34.38 19.51 -30.84
CA ALA A 188 35.02 18.60 -31.79
C ALA A 188 34.07 17.47 -32.22
N THR A 189 33.26 16.95 -31.29
CA THR A 189 32.29 15.88 -31.59
C THR A 189 31.11 16.39 -32.41
N ILE A 190 30.58 17.57 -32.07
CA ILE A 190 29.53 18.25 -32.84
C ILE A 190 29.97 18.46 -34.28
N CYS A 191 31.15 19.04 -34.48
CA CYS A 191 31.69 19.32 -35.82
C CYS A 191 32.00 18.05 -36.62
N ARG A 192 32.35 16.94 -35.95
CA ARG A 192 32.54 15.64 -36.60
C ARG A 192 31.22 15.09 -37.13
N VAL A 193 30.15 15.15 -36.34
CA VAL A 193 28.80 14.73 -36.78
C VAL A 193 28.27 15.66 -37.86
N GLN A 194 28.50 16.97 -37.74
CA GLN A 194 28.16 17.94 -38.78
C GLN A 194 28.85 17.59 -40.10
N LYS A 195 30.15 17.27 -40.06
CA LYS A 195 30.88 16.82 -41.25
C LYS A 195 30.30 15.53 -41.83
N ALA A 196 30.00 14.57 -40.97
CA ALA A 196 29.57 13.24 -41.40
C ALA A 196 28.13 13.21 -41.94
N SER A 197 27.22 14.01 -41.37
CA SER A 197 25.78 13.90 -41.63
C SER A 197 25.20 15.10 -42.37
N CYS A 198 25.82 16.28 -42.27
CA CYS A 198 25.27 17.53 -42.80
C CYS A 198 26.07 18.07 -44.00
N ASP A 199 27.38 18.25 -43.83
CA ASP A 199 28.25 18.87 -44.83
C ASP A 199 29.69 18.34 -44.74
N ALA A 200 30.05 17.47 -45.69
CA ALA A 200 31.36 16.85 -45.77
C ALA A 200 32.53 17.84 -45.96
N SER A 201 32.26 19.09 -46.36
CA SER A 201 33.29 20.13 -46.54
C SER A 201 33.80 20.73 -45.22
N VAL A 202 33.09 20.52 -44.12
CA VAL A 202 33.44 21.08 -42.80
C VAL A 202 34.82 20.59 -42.34
N ASN A 203 35.70 21.54 -41.99
CA ASN A 203 36.95 21.25 -41.29
C ASN A 203 36.68 21.18 -39.78
N VAL A 204 36.88 20.00 -39.17
CA VAL A 204 36.55 19.73 -37.76
C VAL A 204 37.27 20.67 -36.80
N SER A 205 38.56 20.94 -37.02
CA SER A 205 39.37 21.77 -36.12
C SER A 205 38.96 23.24 -36.17
N SER A 206 38.75 23.79 -37.38
CA SER A 206 38.29 25.17 -37.56
C SER A 206 36.85 25.35 -37.05
N CYS A 207 35.97 24.39 -37.30
CA CYS A 207 34.60 24.39 -36.80
C CYS A 207 34.57 24.34 -35.27
N ALA A 208 35.35 23.45 -34.64
CA ALA A 208 35.35 23.31 -33.20
C ALA A 208 35.83 24.60 -32.52
N LEU A 209 36.88 25.23 -33.04
CA LEU A 209 37.39 26.50 -32.51
C LEU A 209 36.35 27.62 -32.64
N ALA A 210 35.72 27.78 -33.82
CA ALA A 210 34.68 28.79 -34.02
C ALA A 210 33.49 28.55 -33.09
N LEU A 211 33.02 27.31 -32.98
CA LEU A 211 31.88 26.95 -32.14
C LEU A 211 32.14 27.25 -30.66
N THR A 212 33.34 26.99 -30.15
CA THR A 212 33.70 27.33 -28.76
C THR A 212 33.85 28.83 -28.50
N GLN A 213 34.07 29.65 -29.54
CA GLN A 213 34.14 31.11 -29.43
C GLN A 213 32.76 31.75 -29.50
N GLU A 214 31.86 31.20 -30.29
CA GLU A 214 30.51 31.73 -30.52
C GLU A 214 29.48 31.21 -29.51
N VAL A 215 29.65 29.98 -29.01
CA VAL A 215 28.69 29.30 -28.16
C VAL A 215 29.38 28.83 -26.87
N GLY A 216 28.86 29.29 -25.72
CA GLY A 216 29.36 28.85 -24.42
C GLY A 216 29.06 27.38 -24.13
N LEU A 217 29.81 26.78 -23.19
CA LEU A 217 29.55 25.42 -22.73
C LEU A 217 28.09 25.24 -22.25
N GLY A 218 27.56 26.25 -21.55
CA GLY A 218 26.23 26.22 -20.93
C GLY A 218 26.20 25.34 -19.69
N ASN A 219 25.00 24.98 -19.25
CA ASN A 219 24.80 24.12 -18.10
C ASN A 219 24.09 22.81 -18.47
N ALA A 220 24.56 21.69 -17.92
CA ALA A 220 23.98 20.38 -18.16
C ALA A 220 22.53 20.23 -17.62
N TYR A 221 22.07 21.10 -16.71
CA TYR A 221 20.65 21.14 -16.32
C TYR A 221 19.76 21.96 -17.28
N HIS A 222 20.33 22.64 -18.28
CA HIS A 222 19.61 23.42 -19.28
C HIS A 222 20.00 23.02 -20.71
N LEU A 223 19.56 21.83 -21.14
CA LEU A 223 19.85 21.31 -22.48
C LEU A 223 19.03 22.00 -23.58
N SER A 224 18.16 22.96 -23.24
CA SER A 224 17.43 23.80 -24.20
C SER A 224 18.07 25.17 -24.45
N ALA A 225 19.10 25.55 -23.68
CA ALA A 225 19.77 26.84 -23.84
C ALA A 225 20.76 26.81 -25.00
N ASP A 226 21.02 27.97 -25.62
CA ASP A 226 21.94 28.08 -26.75
C ASP A 226 23.39 27.82 -26.30
N SER A 227 23.77 26.54 -26.31
CA SER A 227 24.96 26.02 -25.64
C SER A 227 25.54 24.82 -26.38
N LEU A 228 26.78 24.47 -26.04
CA LEU A 228 27.40 23.23 -26.51
C LEU A 228 26.65 21.99 -26.01
N TRP A 229 26.13 22.02 -24.77
CA TRP A 229 25.33 20.92 -24.22
C TRP A 229 24.06 20.64 -25.03
N CYS A 230 23.30 21.69 -25.39
CA CYS A 230 22.11 21.51 -26.24
C CYS A 230 22.48 20.81 -27.55
N ARG A 231 23.48 21.33 -28.27
CA ARG A 231 23.93 20.78 -29.55
C ARG A 231 24.41 19.35 -29.45
N TYR A 232 25.16 19.05 -28.40
CA TYR A 232 25.67 17.70 -28.16
C TYR A 232 24.54 16.69 -27.97
N THR A 233 23.45 17.07 -27.30
CA THR A 233 22.29 16.17 -27.09
C THR A 233 21.46 15.94 -28.35
N ARG A 234 21.65 16.77 -29.40
CA ARG A 234 20.99 16.62 -30.71
C ARG A 234 21.73 15.72 -31.68
N LEU A 235 22.95 15.28 -31.37
CA LEU A 235 23.78 14.53 -32.32
C LEU A 235 23.12 13.24 -32.80
N THR A 236 22.41 12.53 -31.90
CA THR A 236 21.65 11.34 -32.25
C THR A 236 20.52 11.66 -33.23
N ALA A 237 19.79 12.76 -32.98
CA ALA A 237 18.73 13.22 -33.86
C ALA A 237 19.26 13.65 -35.23
N VAL A 238 20.39 14.36 -35.29
CA VAL A 238 21.08 14.74 -36.54
C VAL A 238 21.53 13.54 -37.33
N THR A 239 22.03 12.50 -36.67
CA THR A 239 22.49 11.29 -37.35
C THR A 239 21.32 10.51 -37.95
N ALA A 240 20.17 10.50 -37.27
CA ALA A 240 18.97 9.81 -37.73
C ALA A 240 18.23 10.58 -38.83
N GLU A 241 18.05 11.89 -38.67
CA GLU A 241 17.27 12.76 -39.56
C GLU A 241 18.02 14.07 -39.88
N PRO A 242 19.13 14.00 -40.66
CA PRO A 242 19.98 15.17 -40.90
C PRO A 242 19.23 16.35 -41.50
N GLY A 243 18.29 16.09 -42.42
CA GLY A 243 17.52 17.13 -43.11
C GLY A 243 16.69 18.01 -42.17
N LEU A 244 16.28 17.49 -41.01
CA LEU A 244 15.50 18.24 -40.02
C LEU A 244 16.39 18.93 -38.98
N TYR A 245 17.45 18.25 -38.55
CA TYR A 245 18.22 18.65 -37.36
C TYR A 245 19.57 19.29 -37.66
N CYS A 246 20.09 19.30 -38.89
CA CYS A 246 21.43 19.84 -39.16
C CYS A 246 21.60 21.32 -38.78
N SER A 247 20.53 22.12 -38.86
CA SER A 247 20.53 23.51 -38.38
C SER A 247 20.72 23.61 -36.85
N SER A 248 20.38 22.57 -36.09
CA SER A 248 20.57 22.57 -34.62
C SER A 248 22.03 22.66 -34.20
N LEU A 249 22.97 22.21 -35.05
CA LEU A 249 24.40 22.22 -34.75
C LEU A 249 25.06 23.59 -34.94
N LEU A 250 24.45 24.48 -35.72
CA LEU A 250 25.02 25.77 -36.08
C LEU A 250 24.70 26.85 -35.02
N PRO A 251 25.62 27.80 -34.75
CA PRO A 251 25.40 28.94 -33.84
C PRO A 251 24.14 29.75 -34.22
N GLY A 252 23.34 30.14 -33.23
CA GLY A 252 22.17 31.04 -33.41
C GLY A 252 21.01 30.55 -34.28
N SER A 253 21.08 29.34 -34.86
CA SER A 253 20.31 29.00 -36.07
C SER A 253 19.19 27.98 -35.91
N SER A 254 18.84 27.56 -34.68
CA SER A 254 17.72 26.64 -34.49
C SER A 254 16.78 27.03 -33.37
N TYR A 255 15.49 26.86 -33.66
CA TYR A 255 14.42 26.90 -32.66
C TYR A 255 14.63 25.88 -31.53
N GLU A 256 15.47 24.86 -31.73
CA GLU A 256 15.69 23.77 -30.79
C GLU A 256 16.62 24.13 -29.63
N CYS A 257 17.59 25.01 -29.87
CA CYS A 257 18.51 25.52 -28.85
C CYS A 257 18.27 27.00 -28.50
N GLN A 258 17.18 27.62 -28.99
CA GLN A 258 16.75 28.96 -28.59
C GLN A 258 15.73 28.85 -27.44
N GLY A 259 16.22 28.94 -26.21
CA GLY A 259 15.44 28.68 -25.00
C GLY A 259 14.08 29.39 -24.94
N SER A 260 12.99 28.64 -24.76
CA SER A 260 11.77 29.20 -24.16
C SER A 260 12.01 29.31 -22.66
N GLY A 261 11.85 30.50 -22.10
CA GLY A 261 11.91 30.78 -20.66
C GLY A 261 10.79 30.15 -19.83
N ILE A 262 10.34 28.94 -20.16
CA ILE A 262 9.45 28.17 -19.28
C ILE A 262 10.36 27.41 -18.30
N MET A 263 10.87 28.14 -17.31
CA MET A 263 11.14 27.54 -16.01
C MET A 263 9.80 27.17 -15.39
N ALA A 264 9.22 26.05 -15.80
CA ALA A 264 8.38 25.33 -14.86
C ALA A 264 9.36 24.74 -13.85
N ALA A 265 9.51 25.47 -12.75
CA ALA A 265 10.21 25.03 -11.57
C ALA A 265 9.63 23.67 -11.12
N PHE A 266 10.12 22.55 -11.68
CA PHE A 266 10.17 21.26 -11.01
C PHE A 266 11.27 21.33 -9.95
N ASN A 267 11.20 22.38 -9.13
CA ASN A 267 12.16 22.65 -8.09
C ASN A 267 11.75 21.83 -6.88
N SER A 268 12.06 20.54 -6.89
CA SER A 268 12.10 19.67 -5.71
C SER A 268 10.90 19.70 -4.76
N SER A 269 9.71 20.16 -5.19
CA SER A 269 8.49 20.01 -4.39
C SER A 269 8.11 18.53 -4.44
N THR A 270 8.74 17.78 -3.55
CA THR A 270 8.34 16.52 -2.96
C THR A 270 7.09 15.97 -3.62
N ASN A 271 7.29 15.02 -4.53
CA ASN A 271 6.21 14.23 -5.12
C ASN A 271 5.25 13.82 -4.01
N PHE A 272 4.12 14.52 -3.91
CA PHE A 272 3.07 14.23 -2.94
C PHE A 272 2.52 12.80 -3.13
N LEU A 273 2.79 12.22 -4.31
CA LEU A 273 2.36 10.89 -4.73
C LEU A 273 3.49 9.85 -4.76
N ALA A 274 4.75 10.19 -4.42
CA ALA A 274 5.86 9.24 -4.36
C ALA A 274 6.97 9.78 -3.45
N PRO A 275 6.89 9.61 -2.12
CA PRO A 275 7.99 10.00 -1.23
C PRO A 275 9.27 9.28 -1.66
N PHE A 276 10.40 9.98 -1.51
CA PHE A 276 11.74 9.50 -1.83
C PHE A 276 11.90 8.00 -1.55
N ALA A 277 12.09 7.22 -2.61
CA ALA A 277 12.58 5.86 -2.51
C ALA A 277 14.09 5.92 -2.20
N SER A 278 14.47 6.46 -1.03
CA SER A 278 15.74 6.05 -0.44
C SER A 278 15.58 4.60 -0.03
N GLU A 279 16.60 3.78 -0.27
CA GLU A 279 16.68 2.42 0.28
C GLU A 279 16.18 2.44 1.73
N GLY A 280 15.10 1.71 2.00
CA GLY A 280 14.48 1.72 3.33
C GLY A 280 15.52 1.30 4.38
N PRO A 281 15.53 1.91 5.57
CA PRO A 281 16.45 1.52 6.63
C PRO A 281 16.33 0.01 6.90
N ASN A 282 17.47 -0.69 7.05
CA ASN A 282 17.59 -2.13 7.25
C ASN A 282 17.35 -3.03 6.01
N SER A 283 17.63 -2.58 4.80
CA SER A 283 17.55 -3.43 3.59
C SER A 283 18.84 -4.24 3.30
N ASP A 284 19.97 -3.89 3.92
CA ASP A 284 21.32 -4.42 3.65
C ASP A 284 21.47 -5.95 3.81
N HIS A 285 20.56 -6.60 4.54
CA HIS A 285 20.60 -8.02 4.83
C HIS A 285 19.56 -8.84 4.03
N LEU A 286 18.84 -8.20 3.11
CA LEU A 286 17.79 -8.85 2.32
C LEU A 286 18.37 -9.42 1.02
N SER A 287 17.83 -10.56 0.59
CA SER A 287 18.15 -11.12 -0.73
C SER A 287 17.58 -10.25 -1.85
N GLN A 288 18.20 -10.29 -3.03
CA GLN A 288 17.71 -9.56 -4.22
C GLN A 288 16.26 -9.90 -4.56
N ALA A 289 15.86 -11.18 -4.46
CA ALA A 289 14.48 -11.60 -4.67
C ALA A 289 13.50 -10.97 -3.67
N SER A 290 13.91 -10.81 -2.39
CA SER A 290 13.11 -10.11 -1.39
C SER A 290 13.00 -8.62 -1.71
N LEU A 291 14.08 -7.99 -2.18
CA LEU A 291 14.06 -6.58 -2.61
C LEU A 291 13.13 -6.36 -3.81
N GLU A 292 13.18 -7.24 -4.82
CA GLU A 292 12.27 -7.21 -5.97
C GLU A 292 10.82 -7.41 -5.55
N ALA A 293 10.54 -8.36 -4.66
CA ALA A 293 9.20 -8.59 -4.12
C ALA A 293 8.69 -7.40 -3.29
N LEU A 294 9.55 -6.76 -2.49
CA LEU A 294 9.21 -5.57 -1.72
C LEU A 294 8.96 -4.36 -2.62
N SER A 295 9.73 -4.21 -3.70
CA SER A 295 9.48 -3.20 -4.73
C SER A 295 8.13 -3.44 -5.40
N ALA A 296 7.83 -4.67 -5.84
CA ALA A 296 6.54 -5.03 -6.43
C ALA A 296 5.36 -4.83 -5.45
N LEU A 297 5.56 -5.09 -4.15
CA LEU A 297 4.54 -4.84 -3.13
C LEU A 297 4.33 -3.33 -2.91
N SER A 298 5.41 -2.56 -3.03
CA SER A 298 5.42 -1.11 -2.90
C SER A 298 4.70 -0.42 -4.06
N THR A 299 4.85 -0.96 -5.28
CA THR A 299 4.25 -0.46 -6.53
C THR A 299 2.78 -0.87 -6.69
N THR A 300 2.38 -2.02 -6.16
CA THR A 300 0.99 -2.52 -6.24
C THR A 300 0.05 -1.89 -5.21
N GLN A 301 0.54 -1.06 -4.28
CA GLN A 301 -0.30 -0.46 -3.25
C GLN A 301 -1.04 0.77 -3.75
N ILE A 302 -2.35 0.58 -3.92
CA ILE A 302 -3.34 1.65 -4.05
C ILE A 302 -3.24 2.53 -2.79
N TYR A 303 -2.86 3.79 -2.97
CA TYR A 303 -2.73 4.74 -1.87
C TYR A 303 -4.05 4.88 -1.11
N PRO A 304 -4.04 4.92 0.24
CA PRO A 304 -5.23 5.21 1.04
C PRO A 304 -5.82 6.61 0.74
N SER A 305 -5.08 7.47 0.03
CA SER A 305 -5.51 8.77 -0.49
C SER A 305 -6.25 8.71 -1.83
N THR A 306 -6.45 7.53 -2.45
CA THR A 306 -7.38 7.41 -3.57
C THR A 306 -8.80 7.58 -3.04
N VAL A 307 -9.20 8.84 -3.02
CA VAL A 307 -10.54 9.32 -2.66
C VAL A 307 -11.53 8.53 -3.50
N TRP A 308 -12.39 7.75 -2.85
CA TRP A 308 -13.77 7.41 -3.25
C TRP A 308 -14.49 6.76 -2.05
N ALA A 309 -14.30 7.30 -0.83
CA ALA A 309 -15.00 7.02 0.44
C ALA A 309 -15.11 5.57 0.98
N PHE A 310 -15.11 4.52 0.14
CA PHE A 310 -15.13 3.11 0.50
C PHE A 310 -14.47 2.31 -0.62
N SER A 311 -13.37 1.60 -0.33
CA SER A 311 -12.82 0.66 -1.31
C SER A 311 -13.88 -0.40 -1.65
N ILE A 312 -14.01 -0.79 -2.93
CA ILE A 312 -14.93 -1.86 -3.37
C ILE A 312 -14.71 -3.13 -2.53
N ASN A 313 -13.46 -3.40 -2.17
CA ASN A 313 -13.07 -4.51 -1.29
C ASN A 313 -13.71 -4.41 0.10
N SER A 314 -13.77 -3.21 0.69
CA SER A 314 -14.45 -2.99 1.97
C SER A 314 -15.94 -3.30 1.85
N LEU A 315 -16.61 -2.81 0.80
CA LEU A 315 -18.03 -3.07 0.58
C LEU A 315 -18.30 -4.58 0.42
N ILE A 316 -17.48 -5.28 -0.39
CA ILE A 316 -17.58 -6.72 -0.59
C ILE A 316 -17.36 -7.46 0.74
N ALA A 317 -16.38 -7.04 1.55
CA ALA A 317 -16.12 -7.63 2.85
C ALA A 317 -17.31 -7.48 3.80
N PHE A 318 -17.89 -6.29 3.92
CA PHE A 318 -19.09 -6.05 4.74
C PHE A 318 -20.31 -6.83 4.23
N ALA A 319 -20.54 -6.86 2.91
CA ALA A 319 -21.62 -7.64 2.32
C ALA A 319 -21.45 -9.14 2.60
N SER A 320 -20.22 -9.65 2.53
CA SER A 320 -19.89 -11.04 2.85
C SER A 320 -20.14 -11.36 4.32
N LEU A 321 -19.69 -10.50 5.24
CA LEU A 321 -19.94 -10.66 6.68
C LEU A 321 -21.43 -10.64 7.02
N TRP A 322 -22.19 -9.72 6.40
CA TRP A 322 -23.64 -9.65 6.57
C TRP A 322 -24.34 -10.92 6.04
N LEU A 323 -23.92 -11.44 4.88
CA LEU A 323 -24.46 -12.67 4.32
C LEU A 323 -24.16 -13.86 5.24
N MET A 324 -22.92 -13.99 5.73
CA MET A 324 -22.53 -15.03 6.68
C MET A 324 -23.36 -14.97 7.96
N ALA A 325 -23.55 -13.77 8.52
CA ALA A 325 -24.37 -13.57 9.71
C ALA A 325 -25.84 -13.95 9.48
N SER A 326 -26.38 -13.62 8.31
CA SER A 326 -27.75 -13.96 7.91
C SER A 326 -27.94 -15.48 7.77
N ILE A 327 -27.02 -16.16 7.07
CA ILE A 327 -27.02 -17.63 6.93
C ILE A 327 -26.91 -18.30 8.31
N THR A 328 -26.01 -17.82 9.16
CA THR A 328 -25.81 -18.35 10.51
C THR A 328 -27.07 -18.18 11.38
N SER A 329 -27.71 -17.01 11.33
CA SER A 329 -28.94 -16.75 12.08
C SER A 329 -30.09 -17.65 11.60
N HIS A 330 -30.22 -17.83 10.28
CA HIS A 330 -31.20 -18.74 9.71
C HIS A 330 -30.94 -20.20 10.12
N ALA A 331 -29.69 -20.66 10.06
CA ALA A 331 -29.29 -21.99 10.50
C ALA A 331 -29.60 -22.22 11.98
N PHE A 332 -29.29 -21.27 12.86
CA PHE A 332 -29.63 -21.39 14.28
C PHE A 332 -31.14 -21.49 14.52
N ARG A 333 -31.96 -20.68 13.83
CA ARG A 333 -33.43 -20.79 13.94
C ARG A 333 -33.96 -22.13 13.42
N ARG A 334 -33.32 -22.70 12.39
CA ARG A 334 -33.76 -23.94 11.75
C ARG A 334 -33.39 -25.19 12.54
N TYR A 335 -32.22 -25.21 13.15
CA TYR A 335 -31.63 -26.41 13.76
C TYR A 335 -31.60 -26.37 15.29
N TRP A 336 -31.81 -25.22 15.93
CA TRP A 336 -31.76 -25.09 17.39
C TRP A 336 -33.04 -24.44 17.94
N SER A 337 -33.96 -25.25 18.45
CA SER A 337 -35.26 -24.79 18.97
C SER A 337 -35.11 -23.76 20.10
N GLY A 338 -34.14 -23.95 20.99
CA GLY A 338 -33.86 -23.02 22.08
C GLY A 338 -33.23 -21.68 21.65
N TYR A 339 -32.86 -21.48 20.39
CA TYR A 339 -32.25 -20.23 19.93
C TYR A 339 -33.31 -19.12 19.78
N ALA A 340 -34.50 -19.48 19.27
CA ALA A 340 -35.58 -18.54 19.03
C ALA A 340 -36.11 -17.92 20.33
N THR A 341 -35.97 -18.61 21.46
CA THR A 341 -36.38 -18.13 22.79
C THR A 341 -35.35 -17.23 23.47
N LEU A 342 -34.13 -17.13 22.93
CA LEU A 342 -33.11 -16.24 23.49
C LEU A 342 -33.46 -14.77 23.23
N PRO A 343 -33.12 -13.84 24.14
CA PRO A 343 -33.20 -12.41 23.89
C PRO A 343 -32.46 -12.01 22.62
N TYR A 344 -32.99 -11.04 21.87
CA TYR A 344 -32.42 -10.58 20.59
C TYR A 344 -30.92 -10.24 20.68
N ALA A 345 -30.49 -9.56 21.75
CA ALA A 345 -29.08 -9.25 21.97
C ALA A 345 -28.19 -10.50 22.09
N ILE A 346 -28.69 -11.57 22.73
CA ILE A 346 -27.99 -12.84 22.86
C ILE A 346 -28.00 -13.61 21.54
N GLN A 347 -29.12 -13.59 20.81
CA GLN A 347 -29.22 -14.18 19.47
C GLN A 347 -28.15 -13.61 18.52
N LYS A 348 -28.00 -12.28 18.52
CA LYS A 348 -27.00 -11.58 17.72
C LYS A 348 -25.58 -11.89 18.16
N ALA A 349 -25.32 -11.96 19.47
CA ALA A 349 -24.02 -12.35 20.01
C ALA A 349 -23.60 -13.78 19.58
N CYS A 350 -24.53 -14.74 19.60
CA CYS A 350 -24.24 -16.10 19.15
C CYS A 350 -23.90 -16.16 17.66
N VAL A 351 -24.61 -15.39 16.83
CA VAL A 351 -24.32 -15.27 15.40
C VAL A 351 -22.93 -14.68 15.17
N THR A 352 -22.59 -13.58 15.87
CA THR A 352 -21.25 -12.99 15.74
C THR A 352 -20.15 -13.93 16.20
N TYR A 353 -20.36 -14.73 17.26
CA TYR A 353 -19.36 -15.71 17.69
C TYR A 353 -19.01 -16.70 16.58
N VAL A 354 -20.01 -17.26 15.88
CA VAL A 354 -19.76 -18.19 14.78
C VAL A 354 -19.07 -17.50 13.60
N VAL A 355 -19.56 -16.33 13.19
CA VAL A 355 -18.93 -15.57 12.09
C VAL A 355 -17.48 -15.24 12.42
N THR A 356 -17.21 -14.77 13.64
CA THR A 356 -15.87 -14.47 14.11
C THR A 356 -14.98 -15.71 14.14
N ILE A 357 -15.46 -16.86 14.62
CA ILE A 357 -14.70 -18.13 14.58
C ILE A 357 -14.29 -18.48 13.15
N VAL A 358 -15.23 -18.45 12.20
CA VAL A 358 -14.97 -18.82 10.81
C VAL A 358 -13.99 -17.86 10.15
N VAL A 359 -14.25 -16.55 10.24
CA VAL A 359 -13.40 -15.53 9.61
C VAL A 359 -12.00 -15.53 10.21
N THR A 360 -11.88 -15.52 11.55
CA THR A 360 -10.56 -15.52 12.19
C THR A 360 -9.79 -16.82 11.98
N ALA A 361 -10.45 -17.97 11.79
CA ALA A 361 -9.78 -19.22 11.43
C ALA A 361 -9.20 -19.17 10.00
N VAL A 362 -9.96 -18.62 9.03
CA VAL A 362 -9.46 -18.41 7.66
C VAL A 362 -8.30 -17.42 7.67
N VAL A 363 -8.44 -16.30 8.38
CA VAL A 363 -7.36 -15.31 8.53
C VAL A 363 -6.13 -15.93 9.18
N LEU A 364 -6.29 -16.73 10.24
CA LEU A 364 -5.18 -17.43 10.90
C LEU A 364 -4.44 -18.35 9.92
N ALA A 365 -5.15 -19.11 9.09
CA ALA A 365 -4.54 -20.00 8.10
C ALA A 365 -3.72 -19.23 7.06
N VAL A 366 -4.27 -18.14 6.52
CA VAL A 366 -3.58 -17.26 5.56
C VAL A 366 -2.38 -16.56 6.20
N GLN A 367 -2.53 -16.09 7.43
CA GLN A 367 -1.48 -15.49 8.24
C GLN A 367 -0.32 -16.47 8.48
N LEU A 368 -0.62 -17.74 8.80
CA LEU A 368 0.38 -18.80 8.98
C LEU A 368 1.09 -19.15 7.67
N ALA A 369 0.41 -19.08 6.53
CA ALA A 369 1.07 -19.24 5.22
C ALA A 369 2.09 -18.13 4.95
N ALA A 370 1.85 -16.92 5.47
CA ALA A 370 2.75 -15.77 5.40
C ALA A 370 3.77 -15.69 6.57
N ILE A 371 3.98 -16.77 7.35
CA ILE A 371 4.87 -16.75 8.53
C ILE A 371 6.33 -16.48 8.18
N ARG A 372 6.74 -16.76 6.93
CA ARG A 372 8.10 -16.53 6.42
C ARG A 372 8.58 -15.08 6.57
N VAL A 373 7.65 -14.12 6.55
CA VAL A 373 7.92 -12.69 6.79
C VAL A 373 8.62 -12.45 8.14
N VAL A 374 8.31 -13.26 9.16
CA VAL A 374 8.96 -13.17 10.47
C VAL A 374 10.44 -13.54 10.42
N ARG A 375 10.84 -14.36 9.44
CA ARG A 375 12.25 -14.74 9.18
C ARG A 375 12.96 -13.80 8.21
N ALA A 376 12.35 -12.64 7.90
CA ALA A 376 12.84 -11.69 6.89
C ALA A 376 12.92 -12.27 5.46
N GLU A 377 12.10 -13.29 5.16
CA GLU A 377 11.88 -13.78 3.81
C GLU A 377 10.57 -13.18 3.29
N TYR A 378 10.65 -12.36 2.24
CA TYR A 378 9.49 -11.62 1.72
C TYR A 378 9.15 -12.06 0.30
N SER A 379 7.88 -12.33 0.07
CA SER A 379 7.30 -12.49 -1.26
C SER A 379 6.09 -11.59 -1.46
N GLN A 380 5.73 -11.33 -2.72
CA GLN A 380 4.53 -10.55 -3.06
C GLN A 380 3.26 -11.18 -2.44
N PHE A 381 3.17 -12.51 -2.47
CA PHE A 381 2.07 -13.25 -1.84
C PHE A 381 1.99 -12.96 -0.34
N ASP A 382 3.12 -13.01 0.38
CA ASP A 382 3.10 -12.82 1.83
C ASP A 382 2.60 -11.42 2.21
N GLY A 383 2.99 -10.39 1.45
CA GLY A 383 2.50 -9.04 1.69
C GLY A 383 1.02 -8.87 1.38
N GLN A 384 0.56 -9.34 0.22
CA GLN A 384 -0.87 -9.28 -0.13
C GLN A 384 -1.73 -10.07 0.88
N ALA A 385 -1.25 -11.24 1.31
CA ALA A 385 -1.88 -12.06 2.33
C ALA A 385 -2.03 -11.31 3.65
N LEU A 386 -0.98 -10.64 4.14
CA LEU A 386 -1.01 -9.88 5.40
C LEU A 386 -1.92 -8.64 5.32
N PHE A 387 -1.90 -7.90 4.21
CA PHE A 387 -2.84 -6.79 4.01
C PHE A 387 -4.29 -7.27 3.96
N GLY A 388 -4.56 -8.37 3.24
CA GLY A 388 -5.86 -9.01 3.21
C GLY A 388 -6.33 -9.45 4.60
N CYS A 389 -5.43 -10.06 5.39
CA CYS A 389 -5.70 -10.46 6.77
C CYS A 389 -6.06 -9.25 7.65
N GLY A 390 -5.26 -8.18 7.60
CA GLY A 390 -5.54 -6.95 8.35
C GLY A 390 -6.89 -6.33 7.98
N MET A 391 -7.19 -6.23 6.68
CA MET A 391 -8.47 -5.73 6.19
C MET A 391 -9.66 -6.58 6.64
N ALA A 392 -9.53 -7.91 6.60
CA ALA A 392 -10.58 -8.83 7.04
C ALA A 392 -10.88 -8.68 8.54
N ILE A 393 -9.84 -8.55 9.38
CA ILE A 393 -10.00 -8.31 10.83
C ILE A 393 -10.64 -6.95 11.11
N CYS A 394 -10.18 -5.88 10.44
CA CYS A 394 -10.78 -4.56 10.57
C CYS A 394 -12.26 -4.56 10.17
N ALA A 395 -12.60 -5.18 9.04
CA ALA A 395 -13.98 -5.32 8.58
C ALA A 395 -14.84 -6.12 9.57
N LEU A 396 -14.30 -7.22 10.10
CA LEU A 396 -14.98 -8.05 11.10
C LEU A 396 -15.28 -7.28 12.40
N TYR A 397 -14.30 -6.54 12.91
CA TYR A 397 -14.47 -5.78 14.17
C TYR A 397 -15.41 -4.59 14.00
N LEU A 398 -15.34 -3.86 12.87
CA LEU A 398 -16.32 -2.82 12.54
C LEU A 398 -17.72 -3.42 12.38
N PHE A 399 -17.85 -4.54 11.69
CA PHE A 399 -19.12 -5.26 11.54
C PHE A 399 -19.68 -5.67 12.90
N GLU A 400 -18.87 -6.21 13.81
CA GLU A 400 -19.33 -6.62 15.13
C GLU A 400 -19.84 -5.42 15.95
N MET A 401 -19.16 -4.27 15.88
CA MET A 401 -19.59 -3.04 16.55
C MET A 401 -20.92 -2.51 16.03
N ILE A 402 -21.21 -2.68 14.74
CA ILE A 402 -22.47 -2.23 14.11
C ILE A 402 -23.59 -3.25 14.33
N TYR A 403 -23.30 -4.55 14.18
CA TYR A 403 -24.29 -5.61 14.16
C TYR A 403 -24.81 -5.97 15.57
N ARG A 404 -24.00 -5.80 16.61
CA ARG A 404 -24.40 -6.08 17.99
C ARG A 404 -24.96 -4.82 18.65
N PRO A 405 -26.13 -4.89 19.31
CA PRO A 405 -26.73 -3.73 19.96
C PRO A 405 -25.94 -3.26 21.20
N HIS A 406 -25.24 -4.18 21.87
CA HIS A 406 -24.44 -3.89 23.06
C HIS A 406 -23.11 -4.63 23.01
N LEU A 407 -22.02 -3.88 23.07
CA LEU A 407 -20.68 -4.37 23.36
C LEU A 407 -20.26 -3.91 24.76
N ARG A 408 -19.56 -4.77 25.48
CA ARG A 408 -18.90 -4.38 26.72
C ARG A 408 -17.72 -3.47 26.39
N LEU A 409 -17.49 -2.48 27.24
CA LEU A 409 -16.42 -1.48 27.04
C LEU A 409 -15.07 -2.12 26.77
N GLN A 410 -14.72 -3.18 27.51
CA GLN A 410 -13.49 -3.93 27.29
C GLN A 410 -13.33 -4.46 25.85
N LEU A 411 -14.39 -5.07 25.30
CA LEU A 411 -14.35 -5.63 23.95
C LEU A 411 -14.33 -4.51 22.89
N LEU A 412 -15.05 -3.41 23.16
CA LEU A 412 -15.01 -2.22 22.31
C LEU A 412 -13.60 -1.61 22.25
N SER A 413 -12.94 -1.45 23.41
CA SER A 413 -11.55 -0.96 23.47
C SER A 413 -10.59 -1.88 22.73
N HIS A 414 -10.76 -3.21 22.88
CA HIS A 414 -9.97 -4.19 22.13
C HIS A 414 -10.11 -4.00 20.60
N HIS A 415 -11.34 -3.84 20.11
CA HIS A 415 -11.59 -3.61 18.68
C HIS A 415 -10.98 -2.30 18.19
N ILE A 416 -11.21 -1.19 18.89
CA ILE A 416 -10.70 0.13 18.50
C ILE A 416 -9.17 0.12 18.45
N PHE A 417 -8.50 -0.38 19.48
CA PHE A 417 -7.04 -0.42 19.51
C PHE A 417 -6.47 -1.35 18.44
N THR A 418 -7.09 -2.50 18.19
CA THR A 418 -6.64 -3.44 17.16
C THR A 418 -6.82 -2.87 15.75
N ILE A 419 -7.95 -2.21 15.46
CA ILE A 419 -8.15 -1.54 14.17
C ILE A 419 -7.11 -0.43 13.99
N PHE A 420 -6.94 0.41 15.01
CA PHE A 420 -6.04 1.55 14.94
C PHE A 420 -4.59 1.14 14.66
N ILE A 421 -4.06 0.14 15.37
CA ILE A 421 -2.68 -0.32 15.17
C ILE A 421 -2.50 -1.07 13.83
N ILE A 422 -3.50 -1.80 13.33
CA ILE A 422 -3.45 -2.42 11.99
C ILE A 422 -3.36 -1.31 10.93
N MET A 423 -4.22 -0.29 11.02
CA MET A 423 -4.20 0.85 10.10
C MET A 423 -2.88 1.63 10.18
N PHE A 424 -2.41 1.90 11.39
CA PHE A 424 -1.19 2.65 11.61
C PHE A 424 0.06 1.86 11.18
N GLY A 425 0.06 0.54 11.35
CA GLY A 425 1.12 -0.36 10.87
C GLY A 425 1.15 -0.46 9.34
N ALA A 426 -0.02 -0.53 8.70
CA ALA A 426 -0.12 -0.49 7.24
C ALA A 426 0.38 0.85 6.68
N LEU A 427 -0.02 1.97 7.30
CA LEU A 427 0.45 3.30 6.93
C LEU A 427 1.96 3.45 7.13
N ARG A 428 2.50 2.94 8.24
CA ARG A 428 3.95 2.92 8.48
C ARG A 428 4.68 2.19 7.38
N PHE A 429 4.24 0.98 7.07
CA PHE A 429 4.86 0.20 6.00
C PHE A 429 4.83 0.94 4.66
N GLN A 430 3.71 1.58 4.34
CA GLN A 430 3.57 2.39 3.12
C GLN A 430 4.54 3.55 3.07
N ILE A 431 4.70 4.29 4.18
CA ILE A 431 5.55 5.49 4.23
C ILE A 431 7.03 5.12 4.31
N THR A 432 7.41 4.22 5.21
CA THR A 432 8.83 3.96 5.50
C THR A 432 9.41 2.84 4.66
N ARG A 433 8.57 2.05 3.99
CA ARG A 433 8.93 0.82 3.25
C ARG A 433 9.78 -0.16 4.08
N ASP A 434 9.66 -0.08 5.41
CA ASP A 434 10.42 -0.89 6.36
C ASP A 434 9.75 -2.26 6.49
N PRO A 435 10.34 -3.32 5.91
CA PRO A 435 9.69 -4.62 5.83
C PRO A 435 9.57 -5.31 7.19
N THR A 436 10.34 -4.87 8.19
CA THR A 436 10.19 -5.35 9.57
C THR A 436 8.83 -4.97 10.15
N THR A 437 8.18 -3.91 9.62
CA THR A 437 6.82 -3.52 9.99
C THR A 437 5.81 -4.62 9.61
N MET A 438 6.03 -5.32 8.49
CA MET A 438 5.19 -6.47 8.11
C MET A 438 5.38 -7.64 9.06
N ALA A 439 6.63 -7.92 9.47
CA ALA A 439 6.91 -8.97 10.46
C ALA A 439 6.23 -8.66 11.79
N THR A 440 6.38 -7.44 12.31
CA THR A 440 5.69 -6.99 13.53
C THR A 440 4.17 -7.08 13.38
N SER A 441 3.61 -6.64 12.24
CA SER A 441 2.16 -6.70 11.97
C SER A 441 1.64 -8.13 11.87
N ASN A 442 2.41 -9.05 11.28
CA ASN A 442 2.07 -10.47 11.22
C ASN A 442 2.01 -11.08 12.61
N VAL A 443 3.02 -10.85 13.45
CA VAL A 443 3.01 -11.33 14.85
C VAL A 443 1.87 -10.71 15.64
N TRP A 444 1.61 -9.43 15.41
CA TRP A 444 0.53 -8.70 16.06
C TRP A 444 -0.85 -9.28 15.76
N LEU A 445 -1.10 -9.70 14.50
CA LEU A 445 -2.40 -10.26 14.10
C LEU A 445 -2.81 -11.50 14.93
N PHE A 446 -1.86 -12.24 15.52
CA PHE A 446 -2.17 -13.32 16.47
C PHE A 446 -3.00 -12.86 17.69
N GLN A 447 -2.97 -11.57 18.04
CA GLN A 447 -3.83 -11.01 19.09
C GLN A 447 -5.32 -11.11 18.74
N ALA A 448 -5.67 -11.01 17.46
CA ALA A 448 -7.04 -11.09 16.96
C ALA A 448 -7.40 -12.50 16.47
N THR A 449 -6.44 -13.23 15.91
CA THR A 449 -6.67 -14.51 15.23
C THR A 449 -6.51 -15.74 16.12
N THR A 450 -6.35 -15.59 17.44
CA THR A 450 -6.23 -16.72 18.39
C THR A 450 -7.37 -16.80 19.41
N GLU A 451 -8.48 -16.09 19.14
CA GLU A 451 -9.65 -15.99 20.03
C GLU A 451 -10.74 -17.05 19.78
N GLN A 452 -10.55 -17.97 18.84
CA GLN A 452 -11.59 -18.93 18.43
C GLN A 452 -12.11 -19.75 19.61
N SER A 453 -11.21 -20.22 20.48
CA SER A 453 -11.56 -21.01 21.67
C SER A 453 -12.45 -20.22 22.64
N VAL A 454 -12.20 -18.91 22.79
CA VAL A 454 -12.99 -17.99 23.62
C VAL A 454 -14.40 -17.89 23.09
N PHE A 455 -14.56 -17.68 21.78
CA PHE A 455 -15.87 -17.61 21.15
C PHE A 455 -16.62 -18.94 21.19
N VAL A 456 -15.94 -20.08 21.04
CA VAL A 456 -16.54 -21.41 21.20
C VAL A 456 -17.05 -21.61 22.63
N GLY A 457 -16.25 -21.24 23.64
CA GLY A 457 -16.64 -21.34 25.04
C GLY A 457 -17.83 -20.44 25.39
N LEU A 458 -17.84 -19.20 24.91
CA LEU A 458 -18.94 -18.26 25.10
C LEU A 458 -20.21 -18.70 24.36
N LEU A 459 -20.07 -19.26 23.15
CA LEU A 459 -21.19 -19.82 22.41
C LEU A 459 -21.79 -21.01 23.17
N ALA A 460 -20.96 -21.95 23.63
CA ALA A 460 -21.38 -23.08 24.45
C ALA A 460 -22.13 -22.63 25.71
N TYR A 461 -21.63 -21.57 26.37
CA TYR A 461 -22.26 -20.96 27.53
C TYR A 461 -23.64 -20.35 27.23
N ARG A 462 -23.79 -19.62 26.12
CA ARG A 462 -25.04 -18.96 25.74
C ARG A 462 -26.09 -19.93 25.21
N MET A 463 -25.67 -20.97 24.50
CA MET A 463 -26.53 -22.02 23.95
C MET A 463 -26.97 -23.06 25.00
N LYS A 464 -26.58 -22.85 26.26
CA LYS A 464 -26.90 -23.74 27.38
C LYS A 464 -26.43 -25.18 27.20
N LEU A 465 -25.25 -25.38 26.61
CA LEU A 465 -24.67 -26.73 26.47
C LEU A 465 -24.31 -27.32 27.84
N ARG A 466 -24.07 -28.64 27.89
CA ARG A 466 -23.76 -29.39 29.12
C ARG A 466 -22.75 -28.64 30.01
N PRO A 467 -23.07 -28.35 31.30
CA PRO A 467 -22.27 -27.49 32.18
C PRO A 467 -20.81 -27.90 32.28
N SER A 468 -20.55 -29.20 32.43
CA SER A 468 -19.20 -29.75 32.56
C SER A 468 -18.35 -29.52 31.30
N THR A 469 -18.94 -29.66 30.11
CA THR A 469 -18.29 -29.39 28.83
C THR A 469 -17.99 -27.90 28.69
N THR A 470 -19.00 -27.05 28.93
CA THR A 470 -18.87 -25.59 28.87
C THR A 470 -17.77 -25.08 29.81
N ARG A 471 -17.73 -25.59 31.06
CA ARG A 471 -16.68 -25.27 32.04
C ARG A 471 -15.28 -25.61 31.54
N ARG A 472 -15.10 -26.81 30.97
CA ARG A 472 -13.81 -27.26 30.44
C ARG A 472 -13.35 -26.39 29.28
N ILE A 473 -14.24 -26.11 28.32
CA ILE A 473 -13.94 -25.26 27.15
C ILE A 473 -13.57 -23.84 27.59
N LEU A 474 -14.33 -23.23 28.50
CA LEU A 474 -14.04 -21.87 28.98
C LEU A 474 -12.71 -21.78 29.73
N ARG A 475 -12.36 -22.78 30.55
CA ARG A 475 -11.04 -22.83 31.23
C ARG A 475 -9.90 -22.96 30.23
N PHE A 476 -10.04 -23.87 29.27
CA PHE A 476 -9.06 -24.03 28.20
C PHE A 476 -8.89 -22.74 27.40
N ALA A 477 -10.00 -22.12 26.99
CA ALA A 477 -10.01 -20.89 26.23
C ALA A 477 -9.33 -19.73 26.97
N ALA A 478 -9.59 -19.59 28.27
CA ALA A 478 -8.95 -18.57 29.10
C ALA A 478 -7.42 -18.74 29.13
N ILE A 479 -6.94 -19.97 29.33
CA ILE A 479 -5.51 -20.28 29.41
C ILE A 479 -4.84 -20.11 28.04
N GLN A 480 -5.39 -20.73 26.99
CA GLN A 480 -4.82 -20.68 25.64
C GLN A 480 -4.78 -19.24 25.11
N SER A 481 -5.87 -18.48 25.24
CA SER A 481 -5.90 -17.08 24.81
C SER A 481 -4.87 -16.25 25.58
N MET A 482 -4.72 -16.47 26.89
CA MET A 482 -3.72 -15.75 27.69
C MET A 482 -2.30 -16.05 27.21
N VAL A 483 -1.94 -17.33 27.06
CA VAL A 483 -0.58 -17.75 26.65
C VAL A 483 -0.24 -17.24 25.25
N CYS A 484 -1.12 -17.46 24.26
CA CYS A 484 -0.86 -17.04 22.88
C CYS A 484 -0.71 -15.52 22.75
N LYS A 485 -1.56 -14.75 23.44
CA LYS A 485 -1.54 -13.29 23.38
C LYS A 485 -0.36 -12.70 24.14
N MET A 486 -0.01 -13.24 25.31
CA MET A 486 1.20 -12.78 26.01
C MET A 486 2.45 -13.09 25.18
N GLY A 487 2.55 -14.28 24.58
CA GLY A 487 3.66 -14.66 23.70
C GLY A 487 3.79 -13.73 22.48
N SER A 488 2.68 -13.46 21.78
CA SER A 488 2.66 -12.53 20.64
C SER A 488 3.03 -11.09 21.06
N ALA A 489 2.53 -10.60 22.19
CA ALA A 489 2.83 -9.24 22.68
C ALA A 489 4.32 -9.08 23.03
N ILE A 490 4.89 -10.06 23.76
CA ILE A 490 6.33 -10.09 24.06
C ILE A 490 7.13 -10.08 22.76
N TYR A 491 6.76 -10.92 21.80
CA TYR A 491 7.50 -11.04 20.55
C TYR A 491 7.43 -9.78 19.68
N VAL A 492 6.28 -9.09 19.66
CA VAL A 492 6.14 -7.76 19.02
C VAL A 492 7.06 -6.72 19.66
N ILE A 493 7.12 -6.67 20.99
CA ILE A 493 8.01 -5.75 21.70
C ILE A 493 9.48 -6.08 21.40
N THR A 494 9.86 -7.36 21.35
CA THR A 494 11.21 -7.78 21.00
C THR A 494 11.59 -7.37 19.58
N LEU A 495 10.72 -7.63 18.59
CA LEU A 495 10.94 -7.22 17.20
C LEU A 495 11.10 -5.70 17.09
N TRP A 496 10.22 -4.94 17.75
CA TRP A 496 10.31 -3.49 17.77
C TRP A 496 11.63 -3.01 18.39
N ALA A 497 12.00 -3.55 19.57
CA ALA A 497 13.19 -3.13 20.30
C ALA A 497 14.49 -3.39 19.51
N VAL A 498 14.56 -4.53 18.81
CA VAL A 498 15.76 -4.94 18.06
C VAL A 498 15.83 -4.28 16.68
N LYS A 499 14.70 -4.18 15.96
CA LYS A 499 14.71 -3.82 14.53
C LYS A 499 14.18 -2.41 14.23
N GLN A 500 13.30 -1.87 15.06
CA GLN A 500 12.55 -0.64 14.70
C GLN A 500 12.86 0.56 15.57
N ARG A 501 13.29 0.35 16.82
CA ARG A 501 13.56 1.42 17.80
C ARG A 501 14.61 2.42 17.34
N GLN A 502 15.55 1.99 16.50
CA GLN A 502 16.64 2.84 16.00
C GLN A 502 16.17 3.90 14.99
N ASN A 503 14.94 3.81 14.48
CA ASN A 503 14.41 4.78 13.54
C ASN A 503 14.01 6.08 14.29
N THR A 504 14.86 7.11 14.18
CA THR A 504 14.71 8.42 14.84
C THR A 504 13.86 9.42 14.06
N THR A 505 13.26 9.03 12.92
CA THR A 505 12.34 9.92 12.19
C THR A 505 11.13 10.26 13.07
N PRO A 506 10.51 11.45 12.90
CA PRO A 506 9.31 11.82 13.68
C PRO A 506 8.21 10.75 13.62
N PHE A 507 8.03 10.15 12.46
CA PHE A 507 7.08 9.06 12.25
C PHE A 507 7.51 7.75 12.96
N GLY A 508 8.81 7.44 12.95
CA GLY A 508 9.39 6.31 13.71
C GLY A 508 9.19 6.43 15.22
N ILE A 509 9.33 7.64 15.76
CA ILE A 509 9.06 7.98 17.16
C ILE A 509 7.57 7.80 17.47
N ALA A 510 6.68 8.35 16.63
CA ALA A 510 5.23 8.21 16.80
C ALA A 510 4.80 6.73 16.85
N TRP A 511 5.30 5.90 15.93
CA TRP A 511 5.09 4.45 15.96
C TRP A 511 5.54 3.79 17.25
N SER A 512 6.72 4.13 17.73
CA SER A 512 7.26 3.54 18.96
C SER A 512 6.37 3.85 20.18
N VAL A 513 5.91 5.11 20.30
CA VAL A 513 5.02 5.52 21.38
C VAL A 513 3.65 4.82 21.28
N ILE A 514 3.04 4.84 20.09
CA ILE A 514 1.73 4.25 19.85
C ILE A 514 1.76 2.73 20.08
N LEU A 515 2.76 2.04 19.53
CA LEU A 515 2.90 0.60 19.65
C LEU A 515 2.98 0.19 21.13
N VAL A 516 3.89 0.79 21.91
CA VAL A 516 4.07 0.45 23.32
C VAL A 516 2.81 0.72 24.14
N MET A 517 2.15 1.85 23.89
CA MET A 517 0.90 2.22 24.57
C MET A 517 -0.19 1.18 24.28
N ILE A 518 -0.42 0.86 23.01
CA ILE A 518 -1.48 -0.07 22.58
C ILE A 518 -1.19 -1.49 23.02
N VAL A 519 0.05 -1.97 22.91
CA VAL A 519 0.44 -3.30 23.42
C VAL A 519 0.13 -3.40 24.91
N SER A 520 0.50 -2.38 25.70
CA SER A 520 0.27 -2.36 27.14
C SER A 520 -1.23 -2.36 27.47
N SER A 521 -2.03 -1.54 26.79
CA SER A 521 -3.48 -1.50 26.97
C SER A 521 -4.14 -2.83 26.61
N LEU A 522 -3.69 -3.47 25.53
CA LEU A 522 -4.25 -4.76 25.11
C LEU A 522 -3.84 -5.89 26.06
N VAL A 523 -2.59 -5.94 26.52
CA VAL A 523 -2.15 -6.90 27.55
C VAL A 523 -3.04 -6.81 28.79
N TYR A 524 -3.33 -5.60 29.27
CA TYR A 524 -4.25 -5.39 30.38
C TYR A 524 -5.65 -5.94 30.09
N VAL A 525 -6.22 -5.60 28.92
CA VAL A 525 -7.51 -6.09 28.47
C VAL A 525 -7.53 -7.63 28.38
N GLN A 526 -6.43 -8.26 27.97
CA GLN A 526 -6.35 -9.72 27.89
C GLN A 526 -6.31 -10.39 29.26
N ILE A 527 -5.51 -9.88 30.20
CA ILE A 527 -5.45 -10.38 31.57
C ILE A 527 -6.85 -10.33 32.21
N TRP A 528 -7.51 -9.18 32.07
CA TRP A 528 -8.87 -9.00 32.59
C TRP A 528 -9.88 -9.94 31.91
N GLY A 529 -9.79 -10.10 30.58
CA GLY A 529 -10.65 -11.01 29.82
C GLY A 529 -10.51 -12.47 30.27
N ALA A 530 -9.28 -12.95 30.43
CA ALA A 530 -8.98 -14.29 30.92
C ALA A 530 -9.52 -14.49 32.35
N HIS A 531 -9.36 -13.50 33.23
CA HIS A 531 -9.91 -13.53 34.59
C HIS A 531 -11.44 -13.66 34.58
N VAL A 532 -12.14 -12.85 33.77
CA VAL A 532 -13.61 -12.91 33.64
C VAL A 532 -14.05 -14.27 33.09
N LEU A 533 -13.36 -14.82 32.09
CA LEU A 533 -13.67 -16.14 31.55
C LEU A 533 -13.53 -17.24 32.60
N LEU A 534 -12.45 -17.22 33.40
CA LEU A 534 -12.26 -18.18 34.49
C LEU A 534 -13.35 -18.08 35.56
N LYS A 535 -13.77 -16.85 35.89
CA LYS A 535 -14.89 -16.62 36.82
C LYS A 535 -16.21 -17.18 36.28
N ILE A 536 -16.49 -17.01 34.98
CA ILE A 536 -17.67 -17.61 34.33
C ILE A 536 -17.56 -19.13 34.35
N ALA A 537 -16.39 -19.69 34.02
CA ALA A 537 -16.18 -21.13 34.00
C ALA A 537 -16.41 -21.77 35.38
N ASN A 538 -15.94 -21.12 36.45
CA ASN A 538 -16.10 -21.62 37.82
C ASN A 538 -17.53 -21.50 38.36
N THR A 539 -18.32 -20.55 37.85
CA THR A 539 -19.71 -20.32 38.29
C THR A 539 -20.75 -21.00 37.40
N VAL A 540 -20.33 -21.67 36.32
CA VAL A 540 -21.25 -22.22 35.31
C VAL A 540 -22.18 -23.29 35.90
N GLU A 541 -21.64 -24.22 36.68
CA GLU A 541 -22.41 -25.32 37.29
C GLU A 541 -23.44 -24.79 38.29
N GLN A 542 -23.02 -23.87 39.16
CA GLN A 542 -23.91 -23.23 40.14
C GLN A 542 -25.09 -22.52 39.46
N ARG A 543 -24.82 -21.78 38.37
CA ARG A 543 -25.88 -21.05 37.65
C ARG A 543 -26.87 -21.96 36.94
N TYR A 544 -26.42 -23.10 36.42
CA TYR A 544 -27.31 -24.05 35.76
C TYR A 544 -28.17 -24.80 36.77
N ASN A 545 -27.57 -25.23 37.89
CA ASN A 545 -28.31 -25.88 38.97
C ASN A 545 -29.38 -24.94 39.54
N HIS A 546 -29.05 -23.67 39.79
CA HIS A 546 -30.02 -22.69 40.28
C HIS A 546 -31.15 -22.42 39.27
N ALA A 547 -30.83 -22.31 37.97
CA ALA A 547 -31.85 -22.12 36.94
C ALA A 547 -32.77 -23.33 36.79
N GLN A 548 -32.23 -24.55 36.99
CA GLN A 548 -33.01 -25.77 36.99
C GLN A 548 -33.95 -25.82 38.20
N ILE A 549 -33.43 -25.55 39.41
CA ILE A 549 -34.25 -25.50 40.64
C ILE A 549 -35.40 -24.50 40.50
N MET A 550 -35.14 -23.29 40.00
CA MET A 550 -36.20 -22.29 39.80
C MET A 550 -37.23 -22.72 38.75
N SER A 551 -36.83 -23.45 37.71
CA SER A 551 -37.74 -24.00 36.71
C SER A 551 -38.61 -25.11 37.30
N ASP A 552 -38.03 -25.96 38.14
CA ASP A 552 -38.73 -27.06 38.79
C ASP A 552 -39.75 -26.51 39.81
N LEU A 553 -39.37 -25.51 40.61
CA LEU A 553 -40.27 -24.81 41.54
C LEU A 553 -41.44 -24.13 40.81
N ALA A 554 -41.18 -23.43 39.69
CA ALA A 554 -42.23 -22.79 38.91
C ALA A 554 -43.19 -23.81 38.26
N ALA A 555 -42.68 -24.98 37.85
CA ALA A 555 -43.52 -26.06 37.33
C ALA A 555 -44.40 -26.66 38.44
N GLU A 556 -43.86 -26.82 39.65
CA GLU A 556 -44.61 -27.31 40.82
C GLU A 556 -45.70 -26.33 41.25
N GLU A 557 -45.44 -25.02 41.26
CA GLU A 557 -46.42 -23.97 41.57
C GLU A 557 -47.60 -23.98 40.56
N LEU A 558 -47.31 -24.18 39.27
CA LEU A 558 -48.35 -24.30 38.24
C LEU A 558 -49.21 -25.56 38.45
N ILE A 559 -48.60 -26.70 38.80
CA ILE A 559 -49.33 -27.94 39.10
C ILE A 559 -50.22 -27.77 40.34
N GLN A 560 -49.71 -27.13 41.40
CA GLN A 560 -50.51 -26.87 42.61
C GLN A 560 -51.70 -25.93 42.33
N ARG A 561 -51.51 -24.93 41.47
CA ARG A 561 -52.58 -24.02 41.05
C ARG A 561 -53.68 -24.75 40.25
N ASP A 562 -53.31 -25.66 39.36
CA ASP A 562 -54.27 -26.47 38.59
C ASP A 562 -55.03 -27.48 39.48
N ILE A 563 -54.36 -28.07 40.48
CA ILE A 563 -55.01 -28.96 41.46
C ILE A 563 -55.94 -28.18 42.39
N GLY A 564 -55.57 -26.96 42.79
CA GLY A 564 -56.40 -26.07 43.63
C GLY A 564 -57.65 -25.53 42.94
N LEU A 565 -57.64 -25.41 41.61
CA LEU A 565 -58.81 -24.98 40.81
C LEU A 565 -59.90 -26.07 40.65
N HIS A 566 -59.67 -27.30 41.12
CA HIS A 566 -60.67 -28.37 41.14
C HIS A 566 -61.40 -28.53 42.48
N GLN A 567 -61.14 -27.68 43.48
CA GLN A 567 -61.99 -27.56 44.66
C GLN A 567 -62.91 -26.34 44.50
N THR A 568 -64.03 -26.52 43.79
CA THR A 568 -65.18 -25.62 43.88
C THR A 568 -65.85 -25.79 45.24
N PRO A 569 -65.93 -24.76 46.10
CA PRO A 569 -66.92 -24.71 47.15
C PRO A 569 -68.24 -24.25 46.51
N ASP A 570 -69.20 -25.17 46.46
CA ASP A 570 -70.59 -24.81 46.27
C ASP A 570 -71.10 -24.06 47.53
N GLU A 571 -71.95 -23.06 47.27
CA GLU A 571 -72.90 -22.39 48.16
C GLU A 571 -72.51 -21.21 49.08
N ARG A 572 -73.23 -20.10 48.80
CA ARG A 572 -73.72 -18.98 49.67
C ARG A 572 -72.69 -17.93 50.12
N SER A 573 -72.95 -16.63 50.03
CA SER A 573 -74.20 -15.88 50.21
C SER A 573 -74.06 -14.46 49.65
N GLN A 574 -75.20 -13.92 49.23
CA GLN A 574 -75.53 -12.53 48.95
C GLN A 574 -74.88 -11.50 49.88
N GLY A 575 -74.59 -10.30 49.35
CA GLY A 575 -74.34 -9.12 50.18
C GLY A 575 -73.81 -7.88 49.46
N SER A 576 -74.72 -7.08 48.92
CA SER A 576 -74.70 -5.61 48.84
C SER A 576 -73.66 -4.87 47.98
N CYS A 577 -74.20 -4.14 47.00
CA CYS A 577 -73.61 -2.95 46.41
C CYS A 577 -73.36 -1.87 47.48
N SER A 578 -72.24 -1.16 47.37
CA SER A 578 -72.14 0.25 47.72
C SER A 578 -71.01 0.89 46.93
N GLU A 579 -71.43 1.84 46.10
CA GLU A 579 -70.68 2.93 45.47
C GLU A 579 -69.84 3.68 46.53
N GLU A 580 -68.54 3.88 46.29
CA GLU A 580 -67.86 5.08 46.76
C GLU A 580 -66.60 5.36 45.92
N THR A 581 -66.65 6.48 45.22
CA THR A 581 -65.53 7.25 44.65
C THR A 581 -64.60 7.75 45.75
N ASP A 582 -63.27 7.68 45.58
CA ASP A 582 -62.46 8.92 45.54
C ASP A 582 -60.98 8.69 45.17
N GLU A 583 -60.41 9.75 44.60
CA GLU A 583 -59.00 9.96 44.26
C GLU A 583 -58.09 10.04 45.50
N THR A 584 -56.84 9.55 45.40
CA THR A 584 -55.56 10.15 45.86
C THR A 584 -54.44 9.11 45.75
N PHE A 585 -53.42 9.29 44.91
CA PHE A 585 -52.20 10.08 45.09
C PHE A 585 -51.31 9.65 46.29
N GLU A 586 -50.07 9.24 45.95
CA GLU A 586 -48.88 9.05 46.81
C GLU A 586 -48.99 8.13 48.05
N LYS A 587 -48.26 7.02 48.06
CA LYS A 587 -46.85 6.92 48.51
C LYS A 587 -46.44 5.47 48.78
N THR A 588 -45.23 5.14 48.30
CA THR A 588 -44.25 4.22 48.89
C THR A 588 -44.77 2.96 49.59
N ASN A 589 -44.53 1.80 48.95
CA ASN A 589 -44.07 0.63 49.71
C ASN A 589 -42.91 -0.05 48.99
N SER A 590 -41.78 0.02 49.69
CA SER A 590 -40.49 -0.59 49.45
C SER A 590 -40.60 -2.11 49.34
N LEU A 591 -40.23 -2.63 48.17
CA LEU A 591 -39.70 -3.97 47.98
C LEU A 591 -38.27 -3.82 47.44
N GLU A 592 -37.44 -3.13 48.24
CA GLU A 592 -35.99 -3.26 48.21
C GLU A 592 -35.63 -4.42 49.13
N ASP A 593 -35.38 -5.58 48.53
CA ASP A 593 -34.36 -6.55 48.99
C ASP A 593 -34.33 -7.74 48.03
N VAL A 594 -33.94 -7.45 46.79
CA VAL A 594 -33.29 -8.44 45.93
C VAL A 594 -31.95 -7.81 45.57
N PRO A 595 -30.81 -8.45 45.86
CA PRO A 595 -29.51 -7.88 45.55
C PRO A 595 -29.41 -7.71 44.04
N VAL A 596 -29.53 -6.46 43.58
CA VAL A 596 -29.17 -6.04 42.24
C VAL A 596 -27.69 -6.30 42.10
N LEU A 597 -27.35 -7.47 41.55
CA LEU A 597 -26.01 -7.76 41.06
C LEU A 597 -25.56 -6.59 40.16
N PRO A 598 -24.32 -6.11 40.30
CA PRO A 598 -23.84 -5.01 39.48
C PRO A 598 -24.01 -5.38 38.01
N ARG A 599 -24.73 -4.53 37.27
CA ARG A 599 -24.83 -4.63 35.81
C ARG A 599 -23.41 -4.57 35.24
N PHE A 600 -22.96 -5.67 34.62
CA PHE A 600 -21.63 -5.88 34.02
C PHE A 600 -21.63 -5.75 32.49
#